data_AF-X0VIN8-F1
#
_entry.id   AF-X0VIN8-F1
#
_cell.length_a   1.000
_cell.length_b   1.000
_cell.length_c   1.000
_cell.angle_alpha   90.00
_cell.angle_beta   90.00
_cell.angle_gamma   90.00
#
_symmetry.space_group_name_H-M   'P 1'
#
loop_
_entity.id
_entity.type
_entity.pdbx_description
1 polymer ?
#
loop_
_entity_poly.entity_id
_entity_poly.type
_entity_poly.pdbx_seq_one_letter_code
_entity_poly.pdbx_strand_id
1 'polypeptide(L)'
;MTEDTVHLRLVTEADRSRIVEISSQIWNSHDYVPELLDEWLGDTEGEVIGAVLDGELVGFARRTWLAPGLAWLEGMRTDPAYRGRGVGRAITEYLIDRARAAGAVRISLSTYIDNEASIHIIESYGFERVATFVYRERPADAPSLDPDAGADPQIATVSEEETVEYVAGSSFLELANRRFPRGWRFFPFDHDPREAVARMGLRLGWRDNGNLEALLCARWHPNESDHAVFNFLDGKPEAMRALLCHALALYAG
;
A
#
# COMPACT_ATOMS: atom_id res chain seq x y z
N MET A 1 -20.32 -26.16 28.21
CA MET A 1 -19.58 -25.91 26.96
C MET A 1 -20.03 -24.54 26.50
N THR A 2 -19.39 -23.48 27.00
CA THR A 2 -19.63 -22.13 26.48
C THR A 2 -18.99 -22.10 25.10
N GLU A 3 -19.76 -21.78 24.07
CA GLU A 3 -19.19 -21.48 22.75
C GLU A 3 -18.19 -20.33 22.92
N ASP A 4 -16.94 -20.53 22.50
CA ASP A 4 -15.89 -19.52 22.42
C ASP A 4 -16.37 -18.40 21.48
N THR A 5 -17.17 -17.48 22.02
CA THR A 5 -17.85 -16.45 21.23
C THR A 5 -16.87 -15.30 21.06
N VAL A 6 -16.42 -15.09 19.82
CA VAL A 6 -15.57 -13.94 19.47
C VAL A 6 -16.34 -12.65 19.73
N HIS A 7 -15.85 -11.83 20.66
CA HIS A 7 -16.41 -10.52 20.93
C HIS A 7 -15.61 -9.43 20.21
N LEU A 8 -16.27 -8.59 19.42
CA LEU A 8 -15.62 -7.51 18.68
C LEU A 8 -15.77 -6.17 19.43
N ARG A 9 -14.67 -5.43 19.58
CA ARG A 9 -14.69 -4.07 20.13
C ARG A 9 -13.59 -3.20 19.53
N LEU A 10 -13.77 -1.87 19.63
CA LEU A 10 -12.71 -0.94 19.28
C LEU A 10 -11.44 -1.24 20.09
N VAL A 11 -10.31 -1.18 19.39
CA VAL A 11 -8.99 -1.20 20.00
C VAL A 11 -8.75 0.14 20.69
N THR A 12 -8.06 0.09 21.82
CA THR A 12 -7.67 1.27 22.60
C THR A 12 -6.17 1.24 22.87
N GLU A 13 -5.64 2.31 23.46
CA GLU A 13 -4.24 2.36 23.88
C GLU A 13 -3.84 1.21 24.82
N ALA A 14 -4.77 0.70 25.64
CA ALA A 14 -4.53 -0.42 26.53
C ALA A 14 -4.19 -1.73 25.79
N ASP A 15 -4.56 -1.84 24.51
CA ASP A 15 -4.32 -3.01 23.68
C ASP A 15 -2.95 -3.01 23.00
N ARG A 16 -2.20 -1.88 23.06
CA ARG A 16 -0.93 -1.70 22.33
C ARG A 16 0.05 -2.84 22.56
N SER A 17 0.29 -3.20 23.81
CA SER A 17 1.25 -4.26 24.15
C SER A 17 0.88 -5.59 23.49
N ARG A 18 -0.43 -5.90 23.42
CA ARG A 18 -0.91 -7.13 22.81
C ARG A 18 -0.85 -7.09 21.28
N ILE A 19 -1.14 -5.93 20.68
CA ILE A 19 -0.95 -5.72 19.23
C ILE A 19 0.51 -5.92 18.82
N VAL A 20 1.44 -5.33 19.58
CA VAL A 20 2.88 -5.49 19.35
C VAL A 20 3.29 -6.95 19.47
N GLU A 21 2.79 -7.66 20.49
CA GLU A 21 3.08 -9.08 20.67
C GLU A 21 2.56 -9.94 19.50
N ILE A 22 1.32 -9.76 19.08
CA ILE A 22 0.77 -10.48 17.91
C ILE A 22 1.59 -10.16 16.66
N SER A 23 1.90 -8.88 16.43
CA SER A 23 2.65 -8.42 15.25
C SER A 23 4.08 -8.95 15.22
N SER A 24 4.72 -9.15 16.37
CA SER A 24 6.08 -9.72 16.46
C SER A 24 6.16 -11.16 15.93
N GLN A 25 5.03 -11.87 15.86
CA GLN A 25 4.92 -13.23 15.36
C GLN A 25 4.61 -13.30 13.85
N ILE A 26 4.57 -12.16 13.17
CA ILE A 26 4.16 -12.03 11.77
C ILE A 26 5.38 -11.62 10.94
N TRP A 27 5.53 -12.24 9.76
CA TRP A 27 6.58 -11.95 8.78
C TRP A 27 7.99 -11.85 9.38
N ASN A 28 8.39 -12.84 10.17
CA ASN A 28 9.69 -12.87 10.86
C ASN A 28 9.95 -11.58 11.68
N SER A 29 8.92 -11.05 12.33
CA SER A 29 8.95 -9.83 13.15
C SER A 29 9.13 -8.52 12.39
N HIS A 30 8.84 -8.48 11.09
CA HIS A 30 8.88 -7.27 10.25
C HIS A 30 7.47 -6.74 9.93
N ASP A 31 6.54 -6.91 10.86
CA ASP A 31 5.19 -6.37 10.68
C ASP A 31 5.18 -4.85 10.87
N TYR A 32 4.54 -4.13 9.96
CA TYR A 32 4.52 -2.67 9.94
C TYR A 32 3.51 -2.07 10.92
N VAL A 33 2.54 -2.86 11.41
CA VAL A 33 1.43 -2.35 12.22
C VAL A 33 1.88 -1.57 13.47
N PRO A 34 2.86 -2.05 14.26
CA PRO A 34 3.31 -1.31 15.44
C PRO A 34 3.76 0.12 15.16
N GLU A 35 4.39 0.36 14.00
CA GLU A 35 4.88 1.68 13.59
C GLU A 35 3.74 2.63 13.22
N LEU A 36 2.60 2.09 12.78
CA LEU A 36 1.44 2.89 12.38
C LEU A 36 0.37 3.02 13.46
N LEU A 37 0.55 2.39 14.64
CA LEU A 37 -0.53 2.28 15.62
C LEU A 37 -0.98 3.65 16.15
N ASP A 38 -0.06 4.60 16.32
CA ASP A 38 -0.40 5.97 16.74
C ASP A 38 -1.28 6.68 15.71
N GLU A 39 -0.95 6.56 14.41
CA GLU A 39 -1.78 7.07 13.31
C GLU A 39 -3.16 6.41 13.35
N TRP A 40 -3.20 5.10 13.56
CA TRP A 40 -4.44 4.32 13.50
C TRP A 40 -5.38 4.65 14.65
N LEU A 41 -4.86 4.83 15.85
CA LEU A 41 -5.65 5.20 17.04
C LEU A 41 -6.04 6.69 17.02
N GLY A 42 -5.28 7.53 16.31
CA GLY A 42 -5.60 8.95 16.11
C GLY A 42 -6.58 9.26 14.96
N ASP A 43 -6.80 8.32 14.05
CA ASP A 43 -7.71 8.47 12.91
C ASP A 43 -9.17 8.40 13.36
N THR A 44 -9.81 9.57 13.51
CA THR A 44 -11.22 9.68 13.93
C THR A 44 -12.22 9.27 12.86
N GLU A 45 -11.80 9.24 11.60
CA GLU A 45 -12.62 8.78 10.49
C GLU A 45 -12.49 7.28 10.28
N GLY A 46 -11.37 6.69 10.71
CA GLY A 46 -11.02 5.27 10.75
C GLY A 46 -11.59 4.51 11.95
N GLU A 47 -11.42 3.19 11.93
CA GLU A 47 -11.59 2.37 13.13
C GLU A 47 -10.64 1.18 13.11
N VAL A 48 -10.06 0.87 14.27
CA VAL A 48 -9.32 -0.38 14.52
C VAL A 48 -10.21 -1.26 15.37
N ILE A 49 -10.61 -2.41 14.83
CA ILE A 49 -11.43 -3.39 15.54
C ILE A 49 -10.56 -4.53 16.04
N GLY A 50 -10.80 -4.93 17.28
CA GLY A 50 -10.16 -6.06 17.94
C GLY A 50 -11.17 -7.19 18.19
N ALA A 51 -10.72 -8.43 17.98
CA ALA A 51 -11.41 -9.63 18.39
C ALA A 51 -10.89 -10.08 19.75
N VAL A 52 -11.81 -10.31 20.68
CA VAL A 52 -11.54 -10.71 22.06
C VAL A 52 -12.13 -12.10 22.31
N LEU A 53 -11.31 -13.01 22.83
CA LEU A 53 -11.71 -14.32 23.34
C LEU A 53 -11.19 -14.47 24.77
N ASP A 54 -12.04 -14.92 25.69
CA ASP A 54 -11.69 -15.09 27.11
C ASP A 54 -11.05 -13.86 27.77
N GLY A 55 -11.44 -12.66 27.33
CA GLY A 55 -10.91 -11.39 27.83
C GLY A 55 -9.59 -10.96 27.19
N GLU A 56 -9.02 -11.76 26.29
CA GLU A 56 -7.76 -11.49 25.60
C GLU A 56 -7.98 -11.02 24.16
N LEU A 57 -7.25 -10.01 23.71
CA LEU A 57 -7.21 -9.63 22.29
C LEU A 57 -6.45 -10.68 21.50
N VAL A 58 -7.13 -11.31 20.53
CA VAL A 58 -6.60 -12.44 19.73
C VAL A 58 -6.48 -12.12 18.24
N GLY A 59 -6.91 -10.93 17.83
CA GLY A 59 -6.78 -10.46 16.46
C GLY A 59 -7.30 -9.05 16.32
N PHE A 60 -6.91 -8.38 15.24
CA PHE A 60 -7.33 -7.03 14.94
C PHE A 60 -7.25 -6.74 13.44
N ALA A 61 -7.94 -5.70 12.99
CA ALA A 61 -7.78 -5.11 11.67
C ALA A 61 -8.24 -3.64 11.70
N ARG A 62 -7.86 -2.88 10.68
CA ARG A 62 -8.30 -1.49 10.49
C ARG A 62 -9.19 -1.36 9.27
N ARG A 63 -10.18 -0.47 9.38
CA ARG A 63 -10.88 0.13 8.24
C ARG A 63 -10.63 1.64 8.24
N THR A 64 -10.26 2.19 7.08
CA THR A 64 -10.08 3.62 6.86
C THR A 64 -10.69 4.04 5.51
N TRP A 65 -10.59 5.31 5.14
CA TRP A 65 -11.08 5.85 3.86
C TRP A 65 -9.89 6.30 3.00
N LEU A 66 -9.75 5.75 1.79
CA LEU A 66 -8.71 6.21 0.85
C LEU A 66 -9.18 7.34 -0.07
N ALA A 67 -10.48 7.40 -0.32
CA ALA A 67 -11.15 8.43 -1.10
C ALA A 67 -12.63 8.50 -0.66
N PRO A 68 -13.36 9.57 -0.99
CA PRO A 68 -14.79 9.65 -0.76
C PRO A 68 -15.51 8.39 -1.28
N GLY A 69 -16.21 7.69 -0.38
CA GLY A 69 -16.94 6.45 -0.68
C GLY A 69 -16.08 5.20 -0.89
N LEU A 70 -14.75 5.27 -0.78
CA LEU A 70 -13.84 4.12 -0.87
C LEU A 70 -13.28 3.74 0.50
N ALA A 71 -13.89 2.74 1.13
CA ALA A 71 -13.37 2.14 2.35
C ALA A 71 -12.22 1.19 2.03
N TRP A 72 -11.24 1.14 2.92
CA TRP A 72 -10.05 0.31 2.79
C TRP A 72 -9.81 -0.52 4.04
N LEU A 73 -9.71 -1.84 3.87
CA LEU A 73 -9.41 -2.77 4.94
C LEU A 73 -7.91 -3.06 4.93
N GLU A 74 -7.25 -2.96 6.09
CA GLU A 74 -5.82 -3.22 6.22
C GLU A 74 -5.47 -3.83 7.57
N GLY A 75 -4.27 -4.40 7.69
CA GLY A 75 -3.76 -4.81 8.99
C GLY A 75 -4.40 -6.04 9.64
N MET A 76 -5.13 -6.87 8.89
CA MET A 76 -5.75 -8.07 9.44
C MET A 76 -4.70 -9.00 10.03
N ARG A 77 -4.73 -9.18 11.35
CA ARG A 77 -3.89 -10.12 12.10
C ARG A 77 -4.75 -11.00 13.01
N THR A 78 -4.36 -12.25 13.10
CA THR A 78 -4.89 -13.19 14.10
C THR A 78 -3.68 -13.82 14.76
N ASP A 79 -3.70 -13.83 16.10
CA ASP A 79 -2.69 -14.52 16.89
C ASP A 79 -2.58 -15.99 16.40
N PRO A 80 -1.37 -16.48 16.10
CA PRO A 80 -1.16 -17.85 15.64
C PRO A 80 -1.87 -18.93 16.48
N ALA A 81 -1.94 -18.78 17.80
CA ALA A 81 -2.58 -19.73 18.73
C ALA A 81 -4.12 -19.76 18.62
N TYR A 82 -4.72 -18.74 17.99
CA TYR A 82 -6.16 -18.59 17.83
C TYR A 82 -6.62 -18.69 16.37
N ARG A 83 -5.73 -19.09 15.45
CA ARG A 83 -6.09 -19.38 14.05
C ARG A 83 -7.05 -20.56 13.97
N GLY A 84 -7.86 -20.59 12.90
CA GLY A 84 -8.87 -21.63 12.69
C GLY A 84 -10.12 -21.49 13.57
N ARG A 85 -10.20 -20.46 14.43
CA ARG A 85 -11.36 -20.20 15.31
C ARG A 85 -12.33 -19.13 14.78
N GLY A 86 -12.27 -18.82 13.49
CA GLY A 86 -13.17 -17.83 12.87
C GLY A 86 -12.86 -16.36 13.15
N VAL A 87 -11.78 -16.02 13.88
CA VAL A 87 -11.40 -14.63 14.23
C VAL A 87 -11.32 -13.71 13.01
N GLY A 88 -10.55 -14.10 11.98
CA GLY A 88 -10.40 -13.27 10.76
C GLY A 88 -11.70 -13.07 10.00
N ARG A 89 -12.59 -14.07 10.00
CA ARG A 89 -13.92 -13.98 9.39
C ARG A 89 -14.81 -13.00 10.14
N ALA A 90 -14.88 -13.12 11.47
CA ALA A 90 -15.67 -12.23 12.32
C ALA A 90 -15.26 -10.76 12.16
N ILE A 91 -13.95 -10.48 12.18
CA ILE A 91 -13.42 -9.13 11.96
C ILE A 91 -13.76 -8.62 10.56
N THR A 92 -13.55 -9.44 9.51
CA THR A 92 -13.79 -9.02 8.13
C THR A 92 -15.27 -8.70 7.89
N GLU A 93 -16.18 -9.55 8.35
CA GLU A 93 -17.63 -9.34 8.26
C GLU A 93 -18.03 -8.02 8.91
N TYR A 94 -17.57 -7.80 10.14
CA TYR A 94 -17.84 -6.57 10.88
C TYR A 94 -17.36 -5.33 10.11
N LEU A 95 -16.11 -5.33 9.61
CA LEU A 95 -15.59 -4.17 8.89
C LEU A 95 -16.32 -3.90 7.57
N ILE A 96 -16.79 -4.95 6.88
CA ILE A 96 -17.61 -4.80 5.67
C ILE A 96 -18.96 -4.15 6.01
N ASP A 97 -19.63 -4.65 7.03
CA ASP A 97 -20.94 -4.14 7.44
C ASP A 97 -20.85 -2.70 7.96
N ARG A 98 -19.80 -2.39 8.73
CA ARG A 98 -19.53 -1.02 9.18
C ARG A 98 -19.25 -0.08 8.02
N ALA A 99 -18.42 -0.49 7.06
CA ALA A 99 -18.16 0.32 5.87
C ALA A 99 -19.45 0.57 5.06
N ARG A 100 -20.29 -0.46 4.87
CA ARG A 100 -21.61 -0.31 4.20
C ARG A 100 -22.53 0.63 4.95
N ALA A 101 -22.66 0.46 6.27
CA ALA A 101 -23.49 1.32 7.11
C ALA A 101 -23.01 2.78 7.09
N ALA A 102 -21.70 3.00 6.95
CA ALA A 102 -21.09 4.32 6.79
C ALA A 102 -21.16 4.88 5.36
N GLY A 103 -21.84 4.20 4.43
CA GLY A 103 -22.07 4.69 3.06
C GLY A 103 -20.95 4.39 2.06
N ALA A 104 -20.11 3.39 2.31
CA ALA A 104 -19.10 2.97 1.34
C ALA A 104 -19.74 2.53 0.01
N VAL A 105 -19.32 3.15 -1.08
CA VAL A 105 -19.66 2.77 -2.45
C VAL A 105 -18.78 1.60 -2.92
N ARG A 106 -17.55 1.55 -2.40
CA ARG A 106 -16.59 0.48 -2.67
C ARG A 106 -15.80 0.17 -1.41
N ILE A 107 -15.52 -1.12 -1.23
CA ILE A 107 -14.61 -1.61 -0.20
C ILE A 107 -13.45 -2.29 -0.93
N SER A 108 -12.22 -2.04 -0.52
CA SER A 108 -11.03 -2.62 -1.15
C SER A 108 -9.96 -2.92 -0.12
N LEU A 109 -9.03 -3.79 -0.50
CA LEU A 109 -7.84 -4.12 0.26
C LEU A 109 -6.77 -4.62 -0.70
N SER A 110 -5.56 -4.78 -0.20
CA SER A 110 -4.49 -5.53 -0.84
C SER A 110 -4.03 -6.63 0.12
N THR A 111 -3.60 -7.75 -0.44
CA THR A 111 -3.04 -8.86 0.33
C THR A 111 -1.97 -9.56 -0.49
N TYR A 112 -1.04 -10.25 0.18
CA TYR A 112 -0.01 -11.02 -0.49
C TYR A 112 -0.64 -12.17 -1.30
N ILE A 113 -0.06 -12.48 -2.46
CA ILE A 113 -0.66 -13.39 -3.43
C ILE A 113 -0.84 -14.82 -2.88
N ASP A 114 0.03 -15.24 -1.96
CA ASP A 114 -0.05 -16.57 -1.33
C ASP A 114 -0.78 -16.53 0.04
N ASN A 115 -1.47 -15.43 0.38
CA ASN A 115 -2.27 -15.36 1.60
C ASN A 115 -3.63 -16.03 1.41
N GLU A 116 -3.63 -17.34 1.17
CA GLU A 116 -4.81 -18.14 0.82
C GLU A 116 -5.94 -17.99 1.85
N ALA A 117 -5.61 -17.93 3.14
CA ALA A 117 -6.60 -17.76 4.19
C ALA A 117 -7.34 -16.42 4.09
N SER A 118 -6.61 -15.31 3.85
CA SER A 118 -7.22 -13.99 3.65
C SER A 118 -8.01 -13.94 2.36
N ILE A 119 -7.49 -14.51 1.27
CA ILE A 119 -8.14 -14.55 -0.05
C ILE A 119 -9.47 -15.30 0.05
N HIS A 120 -9.46 -16.48 0.67
CA HIS A 120 -10.68 -17.27 0.85
C HIS A 120 -11.76 -16.54 1.65
N ILE A 121 -11.37 -15.84 2.73
CA ILE A 121 -12.31 -15.06 3.53
C ILE A 121 -12.95 -13.95 2.68
N ILE A 122 -12.15 -13.12 2.01
CA ILE A 122 -12.67 -11.95 1.30
C ILE A 122 -13.49 -12.36 0.06
N GLU A 123 -13.10 -13.41 -0.66
CA GLU A 123 -13.86 -13.96 -1.79
C GLU A 123 -15.23 -14.49 -1.33
N SER A 124 -15.33 -15.04 -0.12
CA SER A 124 -16.62 -15.48 0.44
C SER A 124 -17.60 -14.32 0.71
N TYR A 125 -17.09 -13.07 0.80
CA TYR A 125 -17.90 -11.85 0.89
C TYR A 125 -18.03 -11.12 -0.46
N GLY A 126 -17.65 -11.76 -1.57
CA GLY A 126 -17.81 -11.22 -2.92
C GLY A 126 -16.72 -10.23 -3.36
N PHE A 127 -15.55 -10.25 -2.72
CA PHE A 127 -14.40 -9.50 -3.23
C PHE A 127 -13.86 -10.19 -4.49
N GLU A 128 -13.46 -9.37 -5.46
CA GLU A 128 -12.86 -9.83 -6.71
C GLU A 128 -11.46 -9.25 -6.86
N ARG A 129 -10.54 -10.03 -7.42
CA ARG A 129 -9.20 -9.56 -7.75
C ARG A 129 -9.24 -8.67 -8.98
N VAL A 130 -8.75 -7.45 -8.83
CA VAL A 130 -8.83 -6.37 -9.82
C VAL A 130 -7.50 -6.02 -10.50
N ALA A 131 -6.38 -6.29 -9.84
CA ALA A 131 -5.02 -6.05 -10.32
C ALA A 131 -4.03 -6.87 -9.48
N THR A 132 -2.81 -7.06 -9.98
CA THR A 132 -1.72 -7.72 -9.26
C THR A 132 -0.47 -6.88 -9.41
N PHE A 133 0.27 -6.69 -8.32
CA PHE A 133 1.46 -5.85 -8.28
C PHE A 133 2.64 -6.65 -7.76
N VAL A 134 3.82 -6.23 -8.19
CA VAL A 134 5.08 -6.82 -7.79
C VAL A 134 5.89 -5.77 -7.05
N TYR A 135 6.08 -5.99 -5.75
CA TYR A 135 7.01 -5.18 -4.96
C TYR A 135 8.44 -5.70 -5.19
N ARG A 136 9.34 -4.76 -5.35
CA ARG A 136 10.78 -4.98 -5.47
C ARG A 136 11.45 -4.06 -4.49
N GLU A 137 12.39 -4.62 -3.75
CA GLU A 137 13.22 -3.90 -2.81
C GLU A 137 14.68 -4.14 -3.20
N ARG A 138 15.51 -3.15 -2.89
CA ARG A 138 16.93 -3.19 -3.16
C ARG A 138 17.66 -2.63 -1.94
N PRO A 139 18.64 -3.38 -1.38
CA PRO A 139 19.48 -2.85 -0.30
C PRO A 139 20.20 -1.57 -0.75
N ALA A 140 20.34 -0.62 0.17
CA ALA A 140 21.02 0.65 -0.11
C ALA A 140 22.50 0.46 -0.48
N ASP A 141 23.15 -0.56 0.08
CA ASP A 141 24.55 -0.93 -0.17
C ASP A 141 24.76 -1.82 -1.41
N ALA A 142 23.70 -2.10 -2.17
CA ALA A 142 23.79 -2.96 -3.34
C ALA A 142 24.61 -2.31 -4.48
N PRO A 143 25.53 -3.04 -5.15
CA PRO A 143 26.43 -2.47 -6.17
C PRO A 143 25.68 -1.81 -7.34
N SER A 144 26.11 -0.62 -7.78
CA SER A 144 25.46 0.13 -8.87
C SER A 144 25.02 -0.77 -10.03
N LEU A 145 23.79 -0.58 -10.51
CA LEU A 145 23.28 -1.30 -11.69
C LEU A 145 24.02 -0.93 -12.96
N ASP A 146 24.55 0.30 -12.99
CA ASP A 146 25.32 0.83 -14.09
C ASP A 146 26.23 1.96 -13.54
N PRO A 147 27.54 1.71 -13.38
CA PRO A 147 28.50 2.70 -12.88
C PRO A 147 28.58 3.96 -13.75
N ASP A 148 28.21 3.85 -15.02
CA ASP A 148 28.28 4.92 -16.01
C ASP A 148 26.93 5.63 -16.23
N ALA A 149 25.89 5.31 -15.45
CA ALA A 149 24.55 5.93 -15.54
C ALA A 149 24.52 7.45 -15.26
N GLY A 150 25.67 8.06 -14.95
CA GLY A 150 25.81 9.49 -14.75
C GLY A 150 25.65 10.27 -16.05
N ALA A 151 24.58 11.07 -16.12
CA ALA A 151 24.30 12.09 -17.14
C ALA A 151 23.86 11.58 -18.53
N ASP A 152 22.85 10.71 -18.62
CA ASP A 152 22.07 10.58 -19.86
C ASP A 152 21.39 11.93 -20.16
N PRO A 153 21.77 12.65 -21.23
CA PRO A 153 21.23 13.99 -21.53
C PRO A 153 19.74 13.95 -21.92
N GLN A 154 19.16 12.76 -22.14
CA GLN A 154 17.75 12.58 -22.42
C GLN A 154 16.90 12.60 -21.15
N ILE A 155 17.51 12.48 -19.96
CA ILE A 155 16.81 12.50 -18.69
C ILE A 155 16.64 13.94 -18.20
N ALA A 156 15.40 14.32 -17.90
CA ALA A 156 15.07 15.63 -17.35
C ALA A 156 13.93 15.53 -16.34
N THR A 157 13.76 16.56 -15.52
CA THR A 157 12.57 16.68 -14.67
C THR A 157 11.31 16.91 -15.51
N VAL A 158 10.19 16.36 -15.05
CA VAL A 158 8.89 16.48 -15.72
C VAL A 158 7.96 17.35 -14.86
N SER A 159 7.20 18.22 -15.51
CA SER A 159 6.21 19.07 -14.82
C SER A 159 5.07 18.23 -14.25
N GLU A 160 4.32 18.77 -13.28
CA GLU A 160 3.19 18.03 -12.71
C GLU A 160 2.10 17.78 -13.76
N GLU A 161 1.85 18.76 -14.62
CA GLU A 161 0.83 18.69 -15.68
C GLU A 161 1.16 17.59 -16.69
N GLU A 162 2.38 17.59 -17.23
CA GLU A 162 2.83 16.57 -18.17
C GLU A 162 2.91 15.18 -17.51
N THR A 163 3.24 15.13 -16.21
CA THR A 163 3.24 13.88 -15.44
C THR A 163 1.82 13.32 -15.30
N VAL A 164 0.83 14.17 -15.00
CA VAL A 164 -0.59 13.75 -14.94
C VAL A 164 -1.04 13.20 -16.29
N GLU A 165 -0.73 13.90 -17.38
CA GLU A 165 -1.08 13.48 -18.74
C GLU A 165 -0.45 12.13 -19.09
N TYR A 166 0.84 11.97 -18.83
CA TYR A 166 1.56 10.72 -19.11
C TYR A 166 1.00 9.56 -18.28
N VAL A 167 0.85 9.73 -16.96
CA VAL A 167 0.32 8.67 -16.08
C VAL A 167 -1.10 8.29 -16.50
N ALA A 168 -1.95 9.26 -16.86
CA ALA A 168 -3.33 9.02 -17.28
C ALA A 168 -3.46 8.11 -18.52
N GLY A 169 -2.49 8.20 -19.44
CA GLY A 169 -2.39 7.42 -20.68
C GLY A 169 -1.42 6.24 -20.62
N SER A 170 -0.80 5.97 -19.46
CA SER A 170 0.24 4.95 -19.32
C SER A 170 -0.30 3.52 -19.37
N SER A 171 0.53 2.60 -19.85
CA SER A 171 0.19 1.17 -19.86
C SER A 171 0.10 0.60 -18.44
N PHE A 172 0.95 1.12 -17.53
CA PHE A 172 0.88 0.86 -16.10
C PHE A 172 -0.52 1.13 -15.54
N LEU A 173 -1.09 2.32 -15.79
CA LEU A 173 -2.36 2.70 -15.18
C LEU A 173 -3.53 1.88 -15.76
N GLU A 174 -3.46 1.51 -17.03
CA GLU A 174 -4.41 0.59 -17.66
C GLU A 174 -4.37 -0.79 -16.96
N LEU A 175 -3.19 -1.39 -16.83
CA LEU A 175 -2.99 -2.69 -16.16
C LEU A 175 -3.35 -2.66 -14.66
N ALA A 176 -3.14 -1.52 -14.01
CA ALA A 176 -3.51 -1.28 -12.62
C ALA A 176 -5.02 -1.04 -12.43
N ASN A 177 -5.83 -1.12 -13.50
CA ASN A 177 -7.26 -0.83 -13.48
C ASN A 177 -7.54 0.56 -12.89
N ARG A 178 -6.77 1.54 -13.37
CA ARG A 178 -6.79 2.96 -12.99
C ARG A 178 -6.49 3.22 -11.51
N ARG A 179 -5.73 2.33 -10.86
CA ARG A 179 -5.31 2.47 -9.47
C ARG A 179 -3.86 2.93 -9.37
N PHE A 180 -3.63 3.97 -8.59
CA PHE A 180 -2.31 4.51 -8.34
C PHE A 180 -1.75 4.00 -7.00
N PRO A 181 -0.55 3.38 -6.98
CA PRO A 181 -0.01 2.75 -5.77
C PRO A 181 0.65 3.77 -4.83
N ARG A 182 0.47 3.56 -3.52
CA ARG A 182 1.20 4.23 -2.43
C ARG A 182 1.53 3.21 -1.35
N GLY A 183 2.70 2.58 -1.44
CA GLY A 183 2.97 1.37 -0.67
C GLY A 183 1.86 0.35 -0.96
N TRP A 184 1.36 -0.34 0.06
CA TRP A 184 0.29 -1.34 -0.07
C TRP A 184 -1.12 -0.76 -0.29
N ARG A 185 -1.29 0.57 -0.33
CA ARG A 185 -2.59 1.22 -0.59
C ARG A 185 -2.71 1.59 -2.08
N PHE A 186 -3.89 1.41 -2.66
CA PHE A 186 -4.14 1.65 -4.08
C PHE A 186 -5.31 2.62 -4.27
N PHE A 187 -5.00 3.84 -4.70
CA PHE A 187 -5.94 4.94 -4.80
C PHE A 187 -6.57 5.02 -6.20
N PRO A 188 -7.85 5.40 -6.34
CA PRO A 188 -8.44 5.65 -7.66
C PRO A 188 -7.78 6.89 -8.27
N PHE A 189 -6.99 6.71 -9.33
CA PHE A 189 -6.24 7.81 -9.93
C PHE A 189 -7.16 8.93 -10.43
N ASP A 190 -8.29 8.56 -11.04
CA ASP A 190 -9.26 9.50 -11.62
C ASP A 190 -10.02 10.34 -10.59
N HIS A 191 -9.89 10.03 -9.29
CA HIS A 191 -10.54 10.83 -8.25
C HIS A 191 -9.87 12.21 -8.12
N ASP A 192 -8.54 12.23 -8.04
CA ASP A 192 -7.75 13.46 -8.02
C ASP A 192 -6.33 13.19 -8.60
N PRO A 193 -6.18 13.23 -9.94
CA PRO A 193 -4.90 12.99 -10.59
C PRO A 193 -3.80 13.97 -10.15
N ARG A 194 -4.17 15.23 -9.88
CA ARG A 194 -3.21 16.26 -9.47
C ARG A 194 -2.69 15.98 -8.07
N GLU A 195 -3.56 15.65 -7.12
CA GLU A 195 -3.14 15.23 -5.77
C GLU A 195 -2.38 13.89 -5.80
N ALA A 196 -2.69 12.99 -6.74
CA ALA A 196 -1.91 11.77 -6.93
C ALA A 196 -0.44 12.09 -7.25
N VAL A 197 -0.22 12.99 -8.21
CA VAL A 197 1.09 13.42 -8.73
C VAL A 197 1.82 14.42 -7.84
N ALA A 198 1.11 15.31 -7.15
CA ALA A 198 1.70 16.29 -6.23
C ALA A 198 2.47 15.64 -5.08
N ARG A 199 2.12 14.40 -4.72
CA ARG A 199 2.84 13.60 -3.70
C ARG A 199 4.07 12.86 -4.23
N MET A 200 4.46 13.10 -5.49
CA MET A 200 5.68 12.55 -6.08
C MET A 200 6.76 13.63 -6.07
N GLY A 201 7.60 13.63 -5.04
CA GLY A 201 8.68 14.60 -4.87
C GLY A 201 9.71 14.58 -6.00
N LEU A 202 9.90 13.45 -6.68
CA LEU A 202 10.78 13.31 -7.84
C LEU A 202 10.02 12.77 -9.05
N ARG A 203 10.14 13.46 -10.19
CA ARG A 203 9.52 13.09 -11.47
C ARG A 203 10.57 13.23 -12.58
N LEU A 204 11.02 12.10 -13.10
CA LEU A 204 12.07 12.02 -14.11
C LEU A 204 11.51 11.43 -15.39
N GLY A 205 11.75 12.10 -16.50
CA GLY A 205 11.32 11.70 -17.82
C GLY A 205 12.52 11.44 -18.70
N TRP A 206 12.44 10.43 -19.55
CA TRP A 206 13.41 10.18 -20.60
C TRP A 206 12.79 10.57 -21.94
N ARG A 207 13.51 11.38 -22.72
CA ARG A 207 12.99 11.97 -23.95
C ARG A 207 13.76 11.54 -25.20
N ASP A 208 13.02 11.10 -26.21
CA ASP A 208 13.53 10.88 -27.56
C ASP A 208 12.96 11.96 -28.49
N ASN A 209 13.84 12.73 -29.14
CA ASN A 209 13.46 13.82 -30.05
C ASN A 209 12.41 14.80 -29.46
N GLY A 210 12.47 15.04 -28.15
CA GLY A 210 11.57 15.92 -27.41
C GLY A 210 10.30 15.24 -26.86
N ASN A 211 9.95 14.05 -27.34
CA ASN A 211 8.80 13.29 -26.85
C ASN A 211 9.14 12.58 -25.55
N LEU A 212 8.22 12.58 -24.59
CA LEU A 212 8.36 11.83 -23.34
C LEU A 212 8.05 10.35 -23.61
N GLU A 213 9.06 9.48 -23.49
CA GLU A 213 8.96 8.05 -23.86
C GLU A 213 9.04 7.10 -22.66
N ALA A 214 9.47 7.61 -21.52
CA ALA A 214 9.36 6.95 -20.22
C ALA A 214 9.28 7.97 -19.09
N LEU A 215 8.64 7.58 -18.01
CA LEU A 215 8.48 8.38 -16.81
C LEU A 215 8.72 7.51 -15.57
N LEU A 216 9.49 8.03 -14.62
CA LEU A 216 9.71 7.49 -13.29
C LEU A 216 9.26 8.53 -12.26
N CYS A 217 8.51 8.08 -11.25
CA CYS A 217 8.13 8.93 -10.13
C CYS A 217 8.49 8.29 -8.79
N ALA A 218 9.11 9.07 -7.91
CA ALA A 218 9.41 8.69 -6.54
C ALA A 218 8.66 9.56 -5.55
N ARG A 219 8.33 8.99 -4.38
CA ARG A 219 7.60 9.69 -3.32
C ARG A 219 8.34 10.92 -2.81
N TRP A 220 9.64 10.77 -2.54
CA TRP A 220 10.47 11.80 -1.94
C TRP A 220 11.58 12.19 -2.88
N HIS A 221 11.97 13.45 -2.87
CA HIS A 221 13.22 13.86 -3.47
C HIS A 221 14.40 13.35 -2.60
N PRO A 222 15.58 13.03 -3.17
CA PRO A 222 16.73 12.53 -2.40
C PRO A 222 17.21 13.43 -1.23
N ASN A 223 16.83 14.70 -1.21
CA ASN A 223 17.14 15.62 -0.10
C ASN A 223 16.09 15.59 1.04
N GLU A 224 15.01 14.83 0.88
CA GLU A 224 13.92 14.70 1.85
C GLU A 224 13.93 13.35 2.59
N SER A 225 14.58 12.34 2.02
CA SER A 225 14.65 10.99 2.62
C SER A 225 15.82 10.18 2.07
N ASP A 226 16.46 9.42 2.95
CA ASP A 226 17.47 8.42 2.62
C ASP A 226 16.84 7.13 2.04
N HIS A 227 15.50 7.07 1.96
CA HIS A 227 14.75 5.95 1.39
C HIS A 227 14.12 6.33 0.04
N ALA A 228 14.37 5.50 -0.97
CA ALA A 228 13.71 5.62 -2.26
C ALA A 228 12.44 4.75 -2.31
N VAL A 229 11.30 5.37 -2.57
CA VAL A 229 10.06 4.66 -2.92
C VAL A 229 9.63 5.11 -4.30
N PHE A 230 9.84 4.25 -5.30
CA PHE A 230 9.37 4.46 -6.66
C PHE A 230 7.92 4.02 -6.77
N ASN A 231 7.03 4.99 -6.96
CA ASN A 231 5.59 4.74 -7.08
C ASN A 231 5.15 4.46 -8.52
N PHE A 232 5.95 4.87 -9.50
CA PHE A 232 5.59 4.73 -10.91
C PHE A 232 6.85 4.58 -11.78
N LEU A 233 6.77 3.67 -12.74
CA LEU A 233 7.73 3.52 -13.83
C LEU A 233 7.00 2.90 -15.03
N ASP A 234 6.94 3.61 -16.15
CA ASP A 234 6.30 3.14 -17.39
C ASP A 234 6.96 3.80 -18.60
N GLY A 235 7.00 3.09 -19.74
CA GLY A 235 7.57 3.58 -20.99
C GLY A 235 8.36 2.52 -21.75
N LYS A 236 9.21 2.94 -22.69
CA LYS A 236 10.11 2.03 -23.43
C LYS A 236 11.09 1.31 -22.47
N PRO A 237 11.35 0.00 -22.63
CA PRO A 237 12.20 -0.76 -21.71
C PRO A 237 13.60 -0.17 -21.46
N GLU A 238 14.27 0.29 -22.52
CA GLU A 238 15.58 0.93 -22.45
C GLU A 238 15.55 2.26 -21.68
N ALA A 239 14.51 3.06 -21.91
CA ALA A 239 14.30 4.34 -21.25
C ALA A 239 13.95 4.14 -19.76
N MET A 240 13.11 3.15 -19.45
CA MET A 240 12.82 2.78 -18.06
C MET A 240 14.08 2.31 -17.32
N ARG A 241 14.95 1.53 -17.98
CA ARG A 241 16.23 1.11 -17.39
C ARG A 241 17.14 2.32 -17.13
N ALA A 242 17.26 3.24 -18.08
CA ALA A 242 18.05 4.46 -17.92
C ALA A 242 17.55 5.30 -16.74
N LEU A 243 16.23 5.54 -16.66
CA LEU A 243 15.60 6.26 -15.55
C LEU A 243 15.84 5.57 -14.20
N LEU A 244 15.68 4.25 -14.13
CA LEU A 244 15.89 3.51 -12.89
C LEU A 244 17.35 3.58 -12.42
N CYS A 245 18.31 3.43 -13.33
CA CYS A 245 19.73 3.52 -12.99
C CYS A 245 20.10 4.94 -12.53
N HIS A 246 19.62 5.96 -13.25
CA HIS A 246 19.82 7.36 -12.88
C HIS A 246 19.21 7.69 -11.52
N ALA A 247 17.95 7.31 -11.30
CA ALA A 247 17.27 7.55 -10.04
C ALA A 247 18.01 6.88 -8.87
N LEU A 248 18.40 5.61 -8.99
CA LEU A 248 19.16 4.91 -7.95
C LEU A 248 20.50 5.59 -7.63
N ALA A 249 21.20 6.13 -8.64
CA ALA A 249 22.42 6.89 -8.42
C ALA A 249 22.20 8.18 -7.62
N LEU A 250 21.02 8.80 -7.72
CA LEU A 250 20.66 9.99 -6.92
C LEU A 250 20.42 9.68 -5.44
N TYR A 251 20.00 8.46 -5.09
CA TYR A 251 19.76 8.04 -3.69
C TYR A 251 20.95 7.29 -3.06
N ALA A 252 22.03 7.06 -3.80
CA ALA A 252 23.20 6.30 -3.31
C ALA A 252 24.16 7.12 -2.41
N GLY A 253 23.67 8.23 -1.83
CA GLY A 253 24.44 9.15 -0.98
C GLY A 253 24.13 8.99 0.50
#